data_AF-A0AAV1H5Y9-F1
#
_entry.id   AF-A0AAV1H5Y9-F1
#
_cell.length_a   1.000
_cell.length_b   1.000
_cell.length_c   1.000
_cell.angle_alpha   90.00
_cell.angle_beta   90.00
_cell.angle_gamma   90.00
#
_symmetry.space_group_name_H-M   'P 1'
#
loop_
_entity.id
_entity.type
_entity.pdbx_description
1 polymer ?
#
loop_
_entity_poly.entity_id
_entity_poly.type
_entity_poly.pdbx_seq_one_letter_code
_entity_poly.pdbx_strand_id
1 'polypeptide(L)'
;MALIDGDKLLSAAHPLTTLNPKQAVLRYKKILKVFRKGGTTMGAAFSTVGVDRNTVVATAPITELFIAAPNRYKDILDAHKTGRVKLAVLASECSLAIEQDSAIKENVKTL
;
A
#
# COMPACT_ATOMS: atom_id res chain seq x y z
N MET A 1 -16.40 -21.34 -14.86
CA MET A 1 -15.51 -20.20 -15.18
C MET A 1 -16.32 -18.93 -14.98
N ALA A 2 -16.23 -18.30 -13.81
CA ALA A 2 -16.87 -17.01 -13.57
C ALA A 2 -15.80 -16.06 -13.03
N LEU A 3 -15.32 -15.20 -13.92
CA LEU A 3 -14.54 -14.01 -13.59
C LEU A 3 -15.45 -13.12 -12.74
N ILE A 4 -15.17 -13.02 -11.45
CA ILE A 4 -15.86 -12.05 -10.60
C ILE A 4 -15.13 -10.73 -10.79
N ASP A 5 -15.79 -9.83 -11.52
CA ASP A 5 -15.40 -8.44 -11.77
C ASP A 5 -14.84 -7.76 -10.53
N GLY A 6 -13.57 -7.35 -10.64
CA GLY A 6 -12.81 -6.63 -9.62
C GLY A 6 -13.30 -5.20 -9.32
N ASP A 7 -14.43 -4.80 -9.89
CA ASP A 7 -15.00 -3.45 -9.77
C ASP A 7 -16.09 -3.35 -8.68
N LYS A 8 -16.68 -4.48 -8.24
CA LYS A 8 -17.84 -4.47 -7.34
C LYS A 8 -17.52 -4.41 -5.84
N LEU A 9 -16.31 -4.01 -5.45
CA LEU A 9 -15.90 -3.88 -4.04
C LEU A 9 -15.73 -2.42 -3.58
N LEU A 10 -16.32 -1.45 -4.28
CA LEU A 10 -16.10 -0.02 -4.02
C LEU A 10 -17.30 0.73 -3.43
N SER A 11 -18.44 0.07 -3.17
CA SER A 11 -19.64 0.74 -2.67
C SER A 11 -20.14 0.13 -1.36
N ALA A 12 -19.46 0.46 -0.27
CA ALA A 12 -20.10 0.53 1.05
C ALA A 12 -19.24 1.41 1.95
N ALA A 13 -19.80 2.53 2.40
CA ALA A 13 -19.25 3.34 3.46
C ALA A 13 -19.07 2.47 4.71
N HIS A 14 -17.84 2.05 5.00
CA HIS A 14 -17.48 1.36 6.23
C HIS A 14 -16.42 2.16 6.98
N PRO A 15 -16.57 2.29 8.31
CA PRO A 15 -15.67 3.10 9.14
C PRO A 15 -14.23 2.55 9.09
N LEU A 16 -13.30 3.39 9.54
CA LEU A 16 -11.82 3.33 9.49
C LEU A 16 -11.11 2.05 10.01
N THR A 17 -11.71 0.85 9.97
CA THR A 17 -11.24 -0.32 10.72
C THR A 17 -10.96 -1.58 9.91
N THR A 18 -10.96 -1.54 8.57
CA THR A 18 -10.48 -2.66 7.74
C THR A 18 -9.67 -2.18 6.52
N LEU A 19 -8.42 -1.76 6.75
CA LEU A 19 -7.48 -1.48 5.66
C LEU A 19 -7.06 -2.82 5.02
N ASN A 20 -7.62 -3.12 3.85
CA ASN A 20 -7.11 -4.16 2.97
C ASN A 20 -5.77 -3.67 2.36
N PRO A 21 -4.70 -4.48 2.32
CA PRO A 21 -3.43 -4.08 1.71
C PRO A 21 -3.57 -3.57 0.26
N LYS A 22 -4.52 -4.12 -0.51
CA LYS A 22 -4.87 -3.63 -1.84
C LYS A 22 -5.42 -2.20 -1.81
N GLN A 23 -6.20 -1.84 -0.79
CA GLN A 23 -6.67 -0.46 -0.63
C GLN A 23 -5.55 0.51 -0.26
N ALA A 24 -4.53 0.08 0.52
CA ALA A 24 -3.36 0.90 0.81
C ALA A 24 -2.63 1.27 -0.50
N VAL A 25 -2.36 0.26 -1.34
CA VAL A 25 -1.77 0.45 -2.66
C VAL A 25 -2.61 1.38 -3.56
N LEU A 26 -3.94 1.19 -3.60
CA LEU A 26 -4.83 2.05 -4.38
C LEU A 26 -4.83 3.51 -3.91
N ARG A 27 -4.82 3.74 -2.59
CA ARG A 27 -4.72 5.09 -2.02
C ARG A 27 -3.40 5.75 -2.41
N TYR A 28 -2.28 5.04 -2.30
CA TYR A 28 -0.97 5.55 -2.68
C TYR A 28 -0.89 5.91 -4.17
N LYS A 29 -1.41 5.06 -5.07
CA LYS A 29 -1.49 5.38 -6.50
C LYS A 29 -2.31 6.64 -6.80
N LYS A 30 -3.42 6.86 -6.09
CA LYS A 30 -4.22 8.09 -6.21
C LYS A 30 -3.44 9.32 -5.77
N ILE A 31 -2.74 9.24 -4.65
CA ILE A 31 -1.86 10.30 -4.13
C ILE A 31 -0.81 10.67 -5.18
N LEU A 32 -0.08 9.68 -5.71
CA LEU A 32 0.92 9.90 -6.75
C LEU A 32 0.32 10.55 -8.00
N LYS A 33 -0.89 10.14 -8.41
CA LYS A 33 -1.58 10.75 -9.55
C LYS A 33 -1.94 12.22 -9.30
N VAL A 34 -2.39 12.57 -8.10
CA VAL A 34 -2.69 13.96 -7.73
C VAL A 34 -1.42 14.80 -7.73
N PHE A 35 -0.35 14.31 -7.10
CA PHE A 35 0.92 15.01 -7.06
C PHE A 35 1.54 15.25 -8.45
N ARG A 36 1.53 14.22 -9.30
CA ARG A 36 2.10 14.27 -10.65
C ARG A 36 1.35 15.19 -11.61
N LYS A 37 0.12 15.60 -11.28
CA LYS A 37 -0.61 16.63 -12.05
C LYS A 37 -0.04 18.04 -11.87
N GLY A 38 0.93 18.21 -10.97
CA GLY A 38 1.60 19.49 -10.71
C GLY A 38 0.76 20.45 -9.86
N GLY A 39 1.43 21.36 -9.16
CA GLY A 39 0.76 22.45 -8.42
C GLY A 39 0.36 22.14 -6.98
N THR A 40 0.68 20.97 -6.42
CA THR A 40 0.38 20.62 -5.02
C THR A 40 1.51 19.86 -4.35
N THR A 41 1.75 20.13 -3.07
CA THR A 41 2.69 19.37 -2.24
C THR A 41 2.18 17.96 -1.95
N MET A 42 3.07 17.04 -1.56
CA MET A 42 2.67 15.70 -1.07
C MET A 42 1.61 15.76 0.03
N GLY A 43 1.76 16.69 0.99
CA GLY A 43 0.78 16.90 2.06
C GLY A 43 -0.59 17.32 1.53
N ALA A 44 -0.63 18.28 0.59
CA ALA A 44 -1.87 18.68 -0.06
C ALA A 44 -2.50 17.51 -0.84
N ALA A 45 -1.68 16.68 -1.52
CA ALA A 45 -2.17 15.49 -2.21
C ALA A 45 -2.79 14.46 -1.24
N PHE A 46 -2.21 14.26 -0.05
CA PHE A 46 -2.80 13.41 0.99
C PHE A 46 -4.18 13.93 1.42
N SER A 47 -4.27 15.24 1.72
CA SER A 47 -5.52 15.90 2.09
C SER A 47 -6.57 15.82 0.97
N THR A 48 -6.18 16.02 -0.30
CA THR A 48 -7.09 15.90 -1.45
C THR A 48 -7.65 14.48 -1.60
N VAL A 49 -6.86 13.45 -1.30
CA VAL A 49 -7.31 12.05 -1.35
C VAL A 49 -8.05 11.64 -0.05
N GLY A 50 -8.07 12.49 0.97
CA GLY A 50 -8.73 12.24 2.25
C GLY A 50 -8.00 11.22 3.11
N VAL A 51 -6.67 11.17 3.04
CA VAL A 51 -5.84 10.22 3.81
C VAL A 51 -4.94 10.97 4.77
N ASP A 52 -4.89 10.51 6.01
CA ASP A 52 -4.01 11.06 7.03
C ASP A 52 -2.53 10.71 6.76
N ARG A 53 -1.63 11.67 7.02
CA ARG A 53 -0.20 11.50 6.77
C ARG A 53 0.39 10.35 7.58
N ASN A 54 0.00 10.18 8.84
CA ASN A 54 0.51 9.08 9.67
C ASN A 54 0.07 7.73 9.10
N THR A 55 -1.13 7.66 8.51
CA THR A 55 -1.59 6.47 7.79
C THR A 55 -0.74 6.19 6.55
N VAL A 56 -0.39 7.22 5.77
CA VAL A 56 0.51 7.07 4.61
C VAL A 56 1.88 6.55 5.06
N VAL A 57 2.48 7.17 6.08
CA VAL A 57 3.79 6.77 6.62
C VAL A 57 3.76 5.35 7.17
N ALA A 58 2.75 4.99 7.97
CA ALA A 58 2.62 3.66 8.58
C ALA A 58 2.41 2.54 7.55
N THR A 59 1.93 2.86 6.35
CA THR A 59 1.69 1.90 5.26
C THR A 59 2.66 2.04 4.09
N ALA A 60 3.65 2.93 4.19
CA ALA A 60 4.66 3.13 3.15
C ALA A 60 5.44 1.83 2.86
N PRO A 61 5.95 1.06 3.85
CA PRO A 61 6.72 -0.16 3.56
C PRO A 61 5.92 -1.21 2.79
N ILE A 62 4.61 -1.33 3.06
CA ILE A 62 3.71 -2.23 2.32
C ILE A 62 3.67 -1.83 0.85
N THR A 63 3.58 -0.53 0.58
CA THR A 63 3.42 -0.02 -0.78
C THR A 63 4.74 -0.02 -1.54
N GLU A 64 5.83 0.37 -0.88
CA GLU A 64 7.19 0.35 -1.42
C GLU A 64 7.57 -1.07 -1.83
N LEU A 65 7.39 -2.06 -0.96
CA LEU A 65 7.69 -3.46 -1.30
C LEU A 65 6.76 -3.98 -2.40
N PHE A 66 5.47 -3.63 -2.38
CA PHE A 66 4.54 -4.02 -3.44
C PHE A 66 4.99 -3.50 -4.83
N ILE A 67 5.50 -2.27 -4.90
CA ILE A 67 5.96 -1.68 -6.16
C ILE A 67 7.33 -2.22 -6.56
N ALA A 68 8.30 -2.25 -5.64
CA ALA A 68 9.69 -2.61 -5.91
C ALA A 68 9.92 -4.12 -6.06
N ALA A 69 9.14 -4.96 -5.37
CA ALA A 69 9.31 -6.41 -5.34
C ALA A 69 7.97 -7.14 -5.13
N PRO A 70 7.07 -7.11 -6.13
CA PRO A 70 5.71 -7.66 -6.00
C PRO A 70 5.66 -9.15 -5.67
N ASN A 71 6.66 -9.94 -6.07
CA ASN A 71 6.74 -11.36 -5.72
C ASN A 71 7.09 -11.56 -4.24
N ARG A 72 8.08 -10.82 -3.72
CA ARG A 72 8.43 -10.87 -2.30
C ARG A 72 7.28 -10.43 -1.40
N TYR A 73 6.54 -9.40 -1.82
CA TYR A 73 5.32 -8.98 -1.14
C TYR A 73 4.24 -10.08 -1.12
N LYS A 74 4.06 -10.82 -2.22
CA LYS A 74 3.12 -11.96 -2.26
C LYS A 74 3.53 -13.07 -1.29
N ASP A 75 4.82 -13.39 -1.21
CA ASP A 75 5.31 -14.43 -0.28
C ASP A 75 4.98 -14.08 1.18
N ILE A 76 5.21 -12.83 1.57
CA ILE A 76 4.86 -12.33 2.91
C ILE A 76 3.35 -12.42 3.13
N LEU A 77 2.54 -11.96 2.17
CA LEU A 77 1.08 -12.02 2.28
C LEU A 77 0.56 -13.46 2.38
N ASP A 78 1.18 -14.38 1.63
CA ASP A 78 0.82 -15.78 1.57
C ASP A 78 1.09 -16.51 2.89
N ALA A 79 2.14 -16.10 3.63
CA ALA A 79 2.42 -16.60 4.97
C ALA A 79 1.30 -16.29 5.99
N HIS A 80 0.46 -15.29 5.72
CA HIS A 80 -0.66 -14.88 6.57
C HIS A 80 -2.03 -15.39 6.10
N LYS A 81 -2.09 -16.25 5.06
CA LYS A 81 -3.36 -16.73 4.46
C LYS A 81 -4.33 -17.41 5.43
N THR A 82 -3.85 -17.92 6.56
CA THR A 82 -4.65 -18.64 7.55
C THR A 82 -5.37 -17.72 8.56
N GLY A 83 -5.19 -16.40 8.47
CA GLY A 83 -5.82 -15.45 9.40
C GLY A 83 -5.93 -14.00 8.88
N ARG A 84 -6.46 -13.10 9.71
CA ARG A 84 -6.40 -11.66 9.45
C ARG A 84 -5.07 -11.12 9.98
N VAL A 85 -4.15 -10.75 9.08
CA VAL A 85 -2.92 -10.05 9.48
C VAL A 85 -3.24 -8.60 9.86
N LYS A 86 -2.70 -8.14 10.99
CA LYS A 86 -2.73 -6.72 11.36
C LYS A 86 -1.78 -5.97 10.42
N LEU A 87 -2.21 -4.81 9.91
CA LEU A 87 -1.38 -4.04 8.97
C LEU A 87 -0.06 -3.58 9.54
N ALA A 88 -0.01 -3.27 10.84
CA ALA A 88 1.25 -2.92 11.49
C ALA A 88 2.26 -4.08 11.44
N VAL A 89 1.78 -5.33 11.55
CA VAL A 89 2.61 -6.53 11.40
C VAL A 89 3.08 -6.65 9.95
N LEU A 90 2.16 -6.55 9.00
CA LEU A 90 2.50 -6.63 7.58
C LEU A 90 3.48 -5.52 7.15
N ALA A 91 3.31 -4.29 7.65
CA ALA A 91 4.21 -3.17 7.38
C ALA A 91 5.60 -3.39 7.99
N SER A 92 5.66 -3.94 9.21
CA SER A 92 6.93 -4.31 9.84
C SER A 92 7.67 -5.36 9.02
N GLU A 93 7.00 -6.43 8.59
CA GLU A 93 7.61 -7.47 7.76
C GLU A 93 8.02 -6.96 6.38
N CYS A 94 7.23 -6.08 5.76
CA CYS A 94 7.61 -5.46 4.50
C CYS A 94 8.84 -4.56 4.67
N SER A 95 8.91 -3.79 5.76
CA SER A 95 10.07 -2.96 6.10
C SER A 95 11.33 -3.81 6.28
N LEU A 96 11.22 -4.91 7.05
CA LEU A 96 12.31 -5.87 7.24
C LEU A 96 12.77 -6.49 5.91
N ALA A 97 11.84 -6.84 5.02
CA ALA A 97 12.18 -7.41 3.72
C ALA A 97 12.91 -6.40 2.81
N ILE A 98 12.54 -5.12 2.85
CA ILE A 98 13.26 -4.05 2.14
C ILE A 98 14.67 -3.88 2.73
N GLU A 99 14.80 -3.86 4.05
CA GLU A 99 16.10 -3.62 4.70
C GLU A 99 17.10 -4.78 4.53
N GLN A 100 16.61 -6.01 4.41
CA GLN A 100 17.45 -7.21 4.27
C GLN A 100 17.91 -7.49 2.84
N ASP A 101 17.28 -6.87 1.83
CA ASP A 101 17.59 -7.11 0.42
C ASP A 101 18.07 -5.81 -0.24
N SER A 102 19.36 -5.74 -0.53
CA SER A 102 20.00 -4.56 -1.11
C SER A 102 19.44 -4.20 -2.49
N ALA A 103 19.03 -5.18 -3.30
CA ALA A 103 18.44 -4.91 -4.61
C ALA A 103 17.04 -4.28 -4.48
N ILE A 104 16.23 -4.79 -3.55
CA ILE A 104 14.91 -4.19 -3.25
C ILE A 104 15.09 -2.78 -2.70
N LYS A 105 16.03 -2.57 -1.78
CA LYS A 105 16.31 -1.26 -1.19
C LYS A 105 16.71 -0.22 -2.23
N GLU A 106 17.56 -0.60 -3.19
CA GLU A 106 17.92 0.30 -4.30
C GLU A 106 16.71 0.63 -5.18
N ASN A 107 15.86 -0.35 -5.51
CA ASN A 107 14.63 -0.10 -6.27
C ASN A 107 13.67 0.87 -5.56
N VAL A 108 13.50 0.74 -4.23
CA VAL A 108 12.65 1.63 -3.43
C VAL A 108 13.14 3.09 -3.48
N LYS A 109 14.45 3.32 -3.49
CA LYS A 109 15.02 4.69 -3.59
C LYS A 109 14.67 5.41 -4.89
N THR A 110 14.24 4.67 -5.92
CA THR A 110 13.90 5.22 -7.25
C THR A 110 12.41 5.52 -7.44
N LEU A 111 11.58 5.28 -6.42
CA LEU A 111 10.11 5.45 -6.47
C LEU A 111 9.63 6.91 -6.38
#